data_AF-Q1IP75-F1
#
_entry.id   AF-Q1IP75-F1
#
_cell.length_a   1.000
_cell.length_b   1.000
_cell.length_c   1.000
_cell.angle_alpha   90.00
_cell.angle_beta   90.00
_cell.angle_gamma   90.00
#
_symmetry.space_group_name_H-M   'P 1'
#
loop_
_entity.id
_entity.type
_entity.pdbx_description
1 polymer ?
#
loop_
_entity_poly.entity_id
_entity_poly.type
_entity_poly.pdbx_seq_one_letter_code
_entity_poly.pdbx_strand_id
1 'polypeptide(L)'
;MRKLAVLLLFASALTSFAIAQDKKFLGRWDLTVTGDKEYPSWLELSEKDGKLTAQFTGRWGNARPLPKAEMKDGTLTFVSPKEEEDATADMVYEGTLKGDMLSGTVNAPKGGQWTWIAKRAPKLDAQKNPKWGKPIDLFNGKDLTGWTMSDPKATNPWKVIDGALTSPEHGPEIISNQKFKDFKIHVEFNIHGTANSGVYLRGRYEAQIETDSANEGPEHHTGSIYGFLVGDPKPPRQSDVWQTYDITLLGRWVTVVLNGKTIIDHKEIPGLTGGALDSNEADPGPIYLQGSEVGHVAYRKVTVTPAE
;
A
#
# COMPACT_ATOMS: atom_id res chain seq x y z
N MET A 1 -21.16 -67.23 7.48
CA MET A 1 -21.50 -66.12 6.55
C MET A 1 -21.48 -64.80 7.31
N ARG A 2 -20.87 -63.77 6.71
CA ARG A 2 -20.88 -62.33 7.06
C ARG A 2 -20.17 -61.87 8.35
N LYS A 3 -18.90 -61.50 8.19
CA LYS A 3 -18.30 -60.31 8.80
C LYS A 3 -17.44 -59.62 7.73
N LEU A 4 -17.91 -58.51 7.18
CA LEU A 4 -17.08 -57.46 6.56
C LEU A 4 -18.00 -56.31 6.14
N ALA A 5 -17.78 -55.11 6.70
CA ALA A 5 -18.02 -53.80 6.08
C ALA A 5 -18.01 -52.70 7.17
N VAL A 6 -16.83 -52.40 7.72
CA VAL A 6 -16.59 -51.13 8.41
C VAL A 6 -15.18 -50.70 8.02
N LEU A 7 -15.00 -50.16 6.82
CA LEU A 7 -13.80 -49.40 6.46
C LEU A 7 -14.04 -48.65 5.13
N LEU A 8 -14.79 -47.54 5.16
CA LEU A 8 -14.86 -46.61 4.01
C LEU A 8 -15.35 -45.19 4.36
N LEU A 9 -15.61 -44.88 5.64
CA LEU A 9 -16.12 -43.57 6.07
C LEU A 9 -15.06 -42.60 6.62
N PHE A 10 -13.81 -43.03 6.81
CA PHE A 10 -12.76 -42.18 7.39
C PHE A 10 -12.02 -41.31 6.35
N ALA A 11 -11.86 -41.78 5.11
CA ALA A 11 -11.11 -41.05 4.07
C ALA A 11 -11.87 -39.82 3.52
N SER A 12 -13.20 -39.90 3.39
CA SER A 12 -14.03 -38.79 2.88
C SER A 12 -14.22 -37.65 3.88
N ALA A 13 -14.19 -37.95 5.18
CA ALA A 13 -14.29 -36.94 6.23
C ALA A 13 -12.99 -36.11 6.34
N LEU A 14 -11.82 -36.74 6.21
CA LEU A 14 -10.52 -36.08 6.24
C LEU A 14 -10.31 -35.14 5.04
N THR A 15 -10.68 -35.57 3.83
CA THR A 15 -10.57 -34.72 2.62
C THR A 15 -11.53 -33.54 2.66
N SER A 16 -12.75 -33.72 3.19
CA SER A 16 -13.72 -32.63 3.34
C SER A 16 -13.26 -31.58 4.37
N PHE A 17 -12.56 -32.00 5.42
CA PHE A 17 -12.02 -31.09 6.44
C PHE A 17 -10.84 -30.25 5.93
N ALA A 18 -9.94 -30.85 5.14
CA ALA A 18 -8.81 -30.15 4.51
C ALA A 18 -9.30 -29.08 3.52
N ILE A 19 -10.24 -29.41 2.63
CA ILE A 19 -10.83 -28.46 1.67
C ILE A 19 -11.53 -27.29 2.38
N ALA A 20 -12.23 -27.54 3.49
CA ALA A 20 -12.87 -26.50 4.28
C ALA A 20 -11.87 -25.61 5.04
N GLN A 21 -10.68 -26.14 5.37
CA GLN A 21 -9.59 -25.38 5.98
C GLN A 21 -8.90 -24.47 4.96
N ASP A 22 -8.72 -24.94 3.72
CA ASP A 22 -8.04 -24.19 2.66
C ASP A 22 -8.84 -22.93 2.24
N LYS A 23 -10.18 -22.97 2.29
CA LYS A 23 -11.00 -21.77 2.05
C LYS A 23 -10.82 -20.66 3.09
N LYS A 24 -10.27 -20.96 4.28
CA LYS A 24 -10.08 -19.95 5.35
C LYS A 24 -8.94 -18.98 5.05
N PHE A 25 -8.03 -19.34 4.14
CA PHE A 25 -6.96 -18.48 3.67
C PHE A 25 -7.46 -17.40 2.70
N LEU A 26 -8.62 -17.59 2.06
CA LEU A 26 -9.17 -16.61 1.12
C LEU A 26 -9.49 -15.28 1.82
N GLY A 27 -9.33 -14.20 1.06
CA GLY A 27 -9.53 -12.82 1.50
C GLY A 27 -8.27 -11.97 1.44
N ARG A 28 -8.38 -10.76 1.99
CA ARG A 28 -7.32 -9.76 2.04
C ARG A 28 -6.60 -9.81 3.38
N TRP A 29 -5.29 -9.63 3.35
CA TRP A 29 -4.41 -9.77 4.50
C TRP A 29 -3.41 -8.62 4.55
N ASP A 30 -3.40 -7.96 5.69
CA ASP A 30 -2.38 -6.99 6.08
C ASP A 30 -1.16 -7.78 6.54
N LEU A 31 -0.11 -7.79 5.72
CA LEU A 31 1.07 -8.64 5.89
C LEU A 31 2.24 -7.79 6.37
N THR A 32 3.05 -8.31 7.28
CA THR A 32 4.31 -7.70 7.69
C THR A 32 5.42 -8.74 7.59
N VAL A 33 6.41 -8.46 6.75
CA VAL A 33 7.64 -9.27 6.66
C VAL A 33 8.65 -8.70 7.65
N THR A 34 9.20 -9.54 8.51
CA THR A 34 10.21 -9.18 9.52
C THR A 34 11.56 -9.73 9.11
N GLY A 35 12.45 -8.83 8.69
CA GLY A 35 13.83 -9.11 8.31
C GLY A 35 14.82 -8.28 9.12
N ASP A 36 15.67 -7.52 8.43
CA ASP A 36 16.53 -6.49 9.02
C ASP A 36 15.73 -5.30 9.59
N LYS A 37 14.55 -5.07 9.03
CA LYS A 37 13.48 -4.22 9.55
C LYS A 37 12.12 -4.86 9.24
N GLU A 38 11.06 -4.20 9.67
CA GLU A 38 9.70 -4.57 9.25
C GLU A 38 9.40 -3.97 7.87
N TYR A 39 8.78 -4.77 7.01
CA TYR A 39 8.30 -4.38 5.70
C TYR A 39 6.80 -4.60 5.63
N PRO A 40 6.02 -3.51 5.61
CA PRO A 40 4.60 -3.58 5.34
C PRO A 40 4.34 -4.08 3.92
N SER A 41 3.43 -5.03 3.81
CA SER A 41 3.08 -5.73 2.59
C SER A 41 1.61 -6.10 2.64
N TRP A 42 1.06 -6.55 1.53
CA TRP A 42 -0.36 -6.90 1.47
C TRP A 42 -0.59 -8.07 0.53
N LEU A 43 -1.51 -8.96 0.90
CA LEU A 43 -1.83 -10.16 0.13
C LEU A 43 -3.35 -10.29 -0.01
N GLU A 44 -3.84 -10.48 -1.23
CA GLU A 44 -5.20 -10.97 -1.49
C GLU A 44 -5.16 -12.35 -2.10
N LEU A 45 -5.87 -13.28 -1.48
CA LEU A 45 -6.09 -14.63 -1.97
C LEU A 45 -7.53 -14.78 -2.42
N SER A 46 -7.72 -15.11 -3.70
CA SER A 46 -9.01 -15.24 -4.34
C SER A 46 -9.07 -16.53 -5.15
N GLU A 47 -10.28 -17.07 -5.38
CA GLU A 47 -10.48 -18.27 -6.18
C GLU A 47 -11.20 -17.90 -7.50
N LYS A 48 -10.63 -18.30 -8.63
CA LYS A 48 -11.24 -18.13 -9.95
C LYS A 48 -11.18 -19.45 -10.71
N ASP A 49 -12.34 -19.94 -11.14
CA ASP A 49 -12.48 -21.21 -11.87
C ASP A 49 -11.84 -22.41 -11.15
N GLY A 50 -11.94 -22.44 -9.81
CA GLY A 50 -11.35 -23.49 -8.96
C GLY A 50 -9.83 -23.39 -8.78
N LYS A 51 -9.20 -22.31 -9.26
CA LYS A 51 -7.76 -22.04 -9.08
C LYS A 51 -7.55 -20.87 -8.13
N LEU A 52 -6.59 -21.03 -7.23
CA LEU A 52 -6.12 -19.94 -6.39
C LEU A 52 -5.39 -18.89 -7.24
N THR A 53 -5.76 -17.65 -7.04
CA THR A 53 -5.07 -16.46 -7.57
C THR A 53 -4.63 -15.61 -6.39
N ALA A 54 -3.46 -14.99 -6.50
CA ALA A 54 -2.94 -14.12 -5.46
C ALA A 54 -2.51 -12.77 -6.05
N GLN A 55 -2.91 -11.68 -5.40
CA GLN A 55 -2.35 -10.34 -5.60
C GLN A 55 -1.45 -10.00 -4.41
N PHE A 56 -0.31 -9.39 -4.65
CA PHE A 56 0.66 -9.09 -3.61
C PHE A 56 1.31 -7.72 -3.82
N THR A 57 1.38 -6.93 -2.75
CA THR A 57 2.27 -5.78 -2.61
C THR A 57 3.44 -6.22 -1.75
N GLY A 58 4.66 -6.16 -2.29
CA GLY A 58 5.88 -6.61 -1.63
C GLY A 58 6.44 -5.60 -0.64
N ARG A 59 7.77 -5.58 -0.51
CA ARG A 59 8.49 -4.63 0.36
C ARG A 59 8.46 -3.19 -0.17
N TRP A 60 8.16 -3.05 -1.46
CA TRP A 60 8.06 -1.82 -2.24
C TRP A 60 7.29 -2.12 -3.54
N GLY A 61 7.20 -1.13 -4.43
CA GLY A 61 6.58 -1.28 -5.74
C GLY A 61 5.05 -1.36 -5.65
N ASN A 62 4.43 -1.99 -6.64
CA ASN A 62 2.98 -1.99 -6.79
C ASN A 62 2.35 -3.34 -6.41
N ALA A 63 1.02 -3.33 -6.29
CA ALA A 63 0.25 -4.55 -6.20
C ALA A 63 0.22 -5.29 -7.55
N ARG A 64 0.55 -6.57 -7.54
CA ARG A 64 0.68 -7.38 -8.78
C ARG A 64 0.23 -8.82 -8.59
N PRO A 65 -0.16 -9.51 -9.67
CA PRO A 65 -0.44 -10.94 -9.63
C PRO A 65 0.83 -11.73 -9.35
N LEU A 66 0.71 -12.74 -8.48
CA LEU A 66 1.79 -13.68 -8.25
C LEU A 66 1.78 -14.81 -9.28
N PRO A 67 2.95 -15.25 -9.76
CA PRO A 67 3.04 -16.36 -10.71
C PRO A 67 2.64 -17.70 -10.11
N LYS A 68 2.72 -17.84 -8.78
CA LYS A 68 2.38 -19.07 -8.06
C LYS A 68 1.82 -18.76 -6.67
N ALA A 69 0.68 -19.38 -6.37
CA ALA A 69 0.13 -19.52 -5.03
C ALA A 69 -0.57 -20.90 -4.93
N GLU A 70 -0.39 -21.58 -3.81
CA GLU A 70 -0.97 -22.90 -3.54
C GLU A 70 -1.40 -22.99 -2.08
N MET A 71 -2.54 -23.65 -1.86
CA MET A 71 -2.99 -24.06 -0.53
C MET A 71 -3.06 -25.58 -0.54
N LYS A 72 -2.28 -26.22 0.32
CA LYS A 72 -2.20 -27.66 0.39
C LYS A 72 -1.91 -28.11 1.82
N ASP A 73 -2.70 -29.08 2.28
CA ASP A 73 -2.54 -29.70 3.60
C ASP A 73 -2.46 -28.66 4.75
N GLY A 74 -3.26 -27.59 4.65
CA GLY A 74 -3.30 -26.51 5.64
C GLY A 74 -2.09 -25.56 5.61
N THR A 75 -1.28 -25.60 4.55
CA THR A 75 -0.14 -24.71 4.31
C THR A 75 -0.41 -23.86 3.07
N LEU A 76 -0.16 -22.56 3.19
CA LEU A 76 -0.12 -21.62 2.08
C LEU A 76 1.33 -21.45 1.61
N THR A 77 1.55 -21.60 0.30
CA THR A 77 2.82 -21.26 -0.34
C THR A 77 2.58 -20.28 -1.48
N PHE A 78 3.35 -19.19 -1.55
CA PHE A 78 3.32 -18.28 -2.69
C PHE A 78 4.72 -17.74 -3.02
N VAL A 79 4.90 -17.28 -4.26
CA VAL A 79 6.21 -16.87 -4.77
C VAL A 79 6.16 -15.43 -5.26
N SER A 80 7.04 -14.59 -4.72
CA SER A 80 7.33 -13.26 -5.26
C SER A 80 8.60 -13.32 -6.12
N PRO A 81 8.57 -12.91 -7.40
CA PRO A 81 9.73 -13.00 -8.29
C PRO A 81 10.93 -12.20 -7.79
N LYS A 82 12.14 -12.70 -8.04
CA LYS A 82 13.36 -12.05 -7.57
C LYS A 82 13.58 -10.64 -8.13
N GLU A 83 13.14 -10.39 -9.36
CA GLU A 83 13.27 -9.10 -10.03
C GLU A 83 12.46 -8.01 -9.33
N GLU A 84 11.30 -8.40 -8.79
CA GLU A 84 10.38 -7.52 -8.07
C GLU A 84 10.89 -7.18 -6.67
N GLU A 85 11.69 -8.05 -6.08
CA GLU A 85 12.14 -7.97 -4.69
C GLU A 85 13.62 -7.61 -4.54
N ASP A 86 14.32 -7.25 -5.62
CA ASP A 86 15.80 -7.13 -5.65
C ASP A 86 16.47 -8.30 -4.90
N ALA A 87 16.11 -9.53 -5.25
CA ALA A 87 16.59 -10.73 -4.59
C ALA A 87 17.53 -11.54 -5.49
N THR A 88 18.37 -12.38 -4.89
CA THR A 88 19.25 -13.30 -5.63
C THR A 88 18.50 -14.52 -6.19
N ALA A 89 17.33 -14.81 -5.64
CA ALA A 89 16.42 -15.88 -6.03
C ALA A 89 14.99 -15.51 -5.65
N ASP A 90 14.00 -16.18 -6.23
CA ASP A 90 12.59 -15.89 -5.94
C ASP A 90 12.32 -16.03 -4.43
N MET A 91 11.52 -15.13 -3.89
CA MET A 91 11.11 -15.17 -2.49
C MET A 91 9.91 -16.11 -2.36
N VAL A 92 10.13 -17.24 -1.72
CA VAL A 92 9.13 -18.29 -1.46
C VAL A 92 8.62 -18.13 -0.05
N TYR A 93 7.35 -17.76 0.06
CA TYR A 93 6.64 -17.61 1.31
C TYR A 93 5.93 -18.92 1.63
N GLU A 94 6.09 -19.40 2.85
CA GLU A 94 5.38 -20.57 3.37
C GLU A 94 4.78 -20.21 4.72
N GLY A 95 3.50 -20.52 4.93
CA GLY A 95 2.83 -20.18 6.18
C GLY A 95 1.59 -21.03 6.46
N THR A 96 1.14 -20.95 7.71
CA THR A 96 -0.05 -21.65 8.19
C THR A 96 -1.01 -20.66 8.84
N LEU A 97 -2.30 -21.00 8.82
CA LEU A 97 -3.34 -20.24 9.49
C LEU A 97 -3.53 -20.75 10.93
N LYS A 98 -3.33 -19.87 11.92
CA LYS A 98 -3.64 -20.13 13.33
C LYS A 98 -4.67 -19.11 13.82
N GLY A 99 -5.89 -19.56 14.08
CA GLY A 99 -7.01 -18.64 14.35
C GLY A 99 -7.28 -17.76 13.13
N ASP A 100 -7.19 -16.44 13.31
CA ASP A 100 -7.36 -15.42 12.25
C ASP A 100 -6.05 -14.76 11.80
N MET A 101 -4.91 -15.42 12.05
CA MET A 101 -3.60 -14.91 11.68
C MET A 101 -2.84 -15.94 10.84
N LEU A 102 -2.38 -15.51 9.67
CA LEU A 102 -1.36 -16.23 8.92
C LEU A 102 0.00 -15.91 9.51
N SER A 103 0.87 -16.91 9.56
CA SER A 103 2.26 -16.70 9.96
C SER A 103 3.15 -17.75 9.32
N GLY A 104 4.40 -17.39 9.08
CA GLY A 104 5.32 -18.29 8.42
C GLY A 104 6.70 -17.69 8.18
N THR A 105 7.39 -18.28 7.21
CA THR A 105 8.75 -17.94 6.83
C THR A 105 8.83 -17.57 5.35
N VAL A 106 9.86 -16.82 5.00
CA VAL A 106 10.25 -16.54 3.62
C VAL A 106 11.77 -16.57 3.51
N ASN A 107 12.34 -17.07 2.42
CA ASN A 107 13.78 -16.93 2.20
C ASN A 107 14.14 -15.45 1.99
N ALA A 108 15.20 -15.00 2.65
CA ALA A 108 15.60 -13.60 2.61
C ALA A 108 16.23 -13.24 1.24
N PRO A 109 16.12 -11.97 0.79
CA PRO A 109 16.53 -11.54 -0.55
C PRO A 109 17.99 -11.82 -0.91
N LYS A 110 18.89 -11.73 0.08
CA LYS A 110 20.34 -11.95 -0.09
C LYS A 110 20.83 -13.17 0.71
N GLY A 111 19.95 -14.16 0.92
CA GLY A 111 20.23 -15.40 1.64
C GLY A 111 19.84 -15.38 3.12
N GLY A 112 19.49 -16.55 3.66
CA GLY A 112 18.93 -16.71 5.00
C GLY A 112 17.41 -16.83 4.99
N GLN A 113 16.79 -16.62 6.14
CA GLN A 113 15.35 -16.76 6.34
C GLN A 113 14.80 -15.60 7.17
N TRP A 114 13.67 -15.07 6.73
CA TRP A 114 12.86 -14.08 7.43
C TRP A 114 11.54 -14.69 7.86
N THR A 115 10.82 -13.97 8.71
CA THR A 115 9.48 -14.37 9.15
C THR A 115 8.45 -13.38 8.67
N TRP A 116 7.19 -13.80 8.65
CA TRP A 116 6.09 -12.89 8.34
C TRP A 116 4.85 -13.28 9.12
N ILE A 117 4.01 -12.28 9.37
CA ILE A 117 2.66 -12.44 9.90
C ILE A 117 1.70 -11.73 8.96
N ALA A 118 0.46 -12.21 8.90
CA ALA A 118 -0.60 -11.48 8.22
C ALA A 118 -1.91 -11.56 9.02
N LYS A 119 -2.52 -10.41 9.26
CA LYS A 119 -3.84 -10.29 9.89
C LYS A 119 -4.88 -10.08 8.80
N ARG A 120 -6.12 -10.50 9.02
CA ARG A 120 -7.21 -10.17 8.09
C ARG A 120 -7.30 -8.65 7.94
N ALA A 121 -7.28 -8.18 6.70
CA ALA A 121 -7.47 -6.76 6.42
C ALA A 121 -8.86 -6.34 6.93
N PRO A 122 -8.96 -5.24 7.69
CA PRO A 122 -10.23 -4.78 8.25
C PRO A 122 -11.21 -4.36 7.15
N LYS A 123 -12.51 -4.46 7.44
CA LYS A 123 -13.52 -3.76 6.64
C LYS A 123 -13.51 -2.29 7.05
N LEU A 124 -13.08 -1.42 6.15
CA LEU A 124 -12.97 0.02 6.38
C LEU A 124 -14.01 0.75 5.53
N ASP A 125 -15.27 0.57 5.90
CA ASP A 125 -16.40 1.20 5.23
C ASP A 125 -16.36 2.72 5.36
N ALA A 126 -16.80 3.42 4.31
CA ALA A 126 -16.90 4.87 4.33
C ALA A 126 -17.92 5.35 5.37
N GLN A 127 -17.52 6.29 6.22
CA GLN A 127 -18.46 6.98 7.10
C GLN A 127 -19.52 7.72 6.26
N LYS A 128 -20.79 7.52 6.59
CA LYS A 128 -21.89 8.29 6.00
C LYS A 128 -21.98 9.66 6.65
N ASN A 129 -22.01 10.72 5.83
CA ASN A 129 -22.16 12.11 6.28
C ASN A 129 -21.18 12.52 7.40
N PRO A 130 -19.86 12.41 7.17
CA PRO A 130 -18.86 12.84 8.15
C PRO A 130 -19.04 14.32 8.49
N LYS A 131 -18.91 14.64 9.78
CA LYS A 131 -18.75 16.04 10.22
C LYS A 131 -17.30 16.42 10.06
N TRP A 132 -17.04 17.58 9.46
CA TRP A 132 -15.67 18.03 9.20
C TRP A 132 -15.22 18.99 10.28
N GLY A 133 -14.05 18.72 10.84
CA GLY A 133 -13.38 19.58 11.81
C GLY A 133 -12.73 20.79 11.16
N LYS A 134 -11.84 21.45 11.91
CA LYS A 134 -11.10 22.60 11.42
C LYS A 134 -9.95 22.15 10.49
N PRO A 135 -9.70 22.86 9.37
CA PRO A 135 -8.49 22.65 8.57
C PRO A 135 -7.21 22.88 9.38
N ILE A 136 -6.19 22.06 9.11
CA ILE A 136 -4.87 22.07 9.73
C ILE A 136 -3.84 22.15 8.61
N ASP A 137 -3.10 23.23 8.55
CA ASP A 137 -1.95 23.34 7.65
C ASP A 137 -0.78 22.53 8.22
N LEU A 138 -0.42 21.46 7.53
CA LEU A 138 0.72 20.62 7.89
C LEU A 138 2.04 21.26 7.46
N PHE A 139 2.04 22.06 6.40
CA PHE A 139 3.19 22.85 5.98
C PHE A 139 3.00 24.33 6.30
N ASN A 140 3.99 24.92 6.97
CA ASN A 140 3.92 26.30 7.48
C ASN A 140 4.51 27.35 6.51
N GLY A 141 4.98 26.95 5.33
CA GLY A 141 5.59 27.83 4.33
C GLY A 141 7.05 28.23 4.62
N LYS A 142 7.67 27.73 5.69
CA LYS A 142 8.96 28.23 6.20
C LYS A 142 9.98 27.13 6.45
N ASP A 143 9.59 26.06 7.12
CA ASP A 143 10.48 24.99 7.55
C ASP A 143 9.72 23.65 7.70
N LEU A 144 10.44 22.64 8.20
CA LEU A 144 9.90 21.30 8.43
C LEU A 144 9.26 21.12 9.81
N THR A 145 8.94 22.20 10.54
CA THR A 145 8.22 22.07 11.82
C THR A 145 6.90 21.32 11.60
N GLY A 146 6.71 20.23 12.35
CA GLY A 146 5.56 19.34 12.19
C GLY A 146 5.84 18.10 11.33
N TRP A 147 7.04 17.97 10.77
CA TRP A 147 7.51 16.83 9.98
C TRP A 147 8.72 16.16 10.61
N THR A 148 8.86 14.86 10.36
CA THR A 148 10.03 14.04 10.71
C THR A 148 10.55 13.36 9.46
N MET A 149 11.87 13.39 9.25
CA MET A 149 12.49 12.64 8.15
C MET A 149 12.60 11.15 8.48
N SER A 150 12.35 10.26 7.51
CA SER A 150 12.49 8.81 7.72
C SER A 150 13.94 8.39 8.00
N ASP A 151 14.91 9.10 7.41
CA ASP A 151 16.32 9.00 7.76
C ASP A 151 16.85 10.35 8.28
N PRO A 152 17.00 10.53 9.60
CA PRO A 152 17.52 11.76 10.18
C PRO A 152 19.02 11.98 9.91
N LYS A 153 19.72 10.98 9.35
CA LYS A 153 21.14 11.06 8.99
C LYS A 153 21.35 11.31 7.50
N ALA A 154 20.28 11.50 6.73
CA ALA A 154 20.39 11.71 5.30
C ALA A 154 21.26 12.92 4.96
N THR A 155 22.15 12.76 3.98
CA THR A 155 23.07 13.80 3.53
C THR A 155 22.42 14.78 2.54
N ASN A 156 21.30 14.39 1.92
CA ASN A 156 20.49 15.25 1.06
C ASN A 156 19.07 15.39 1.65
N PRO A 157 18.87 16.28 2.63
CA PRO A 157 17.56 16.47 3.25
C PRO A 157 16.62 17.29 2.36
N TRP A 158 15.33 17.18 2.64
CA TRP A 158 14.31 18.12 2.17
C TRP A 158 14.67 19.55 2.54
N LYS A 159 14.31 20.49 1.66
CA LYS A 159 14.57 21.93 1.84
C LYS A 159 13.28 22.71 1.63
N VAL A 160 13.25 23.92 2.16
CA VAL A 160 12.25 24.92 1.77
C VAL A 160 12.91 25.89 0.80
N ILE A 161 12.44 25.90 -0.44
CA ILE A 161 12.92 26.77 -1.52
C ILE A 161 11.73 27.60 -1.99
N ASP A 162 11.89 28.93 -1.94
CA ASP A 162 10.85 29.90 -2.33
C ASP A 162 9.47 29.65 -1.70
N GLY A 163 9.48 29.22 -0.43
CA GLY A 163 8.28 28.95 0.35
C GLY A 163 7.59 27.61 0.05
N ALA A 164 8.26 26.68 -0.66
CA ALA A 164 7.77 25.33 -0.90
C ALA A 164 8.73 24.27 -0.35
N LEU A 165 8.20 23.18 0.22
CA LEU A 165 8.97 21.97 0.50
C LEU A 165 9.42 21.36 -0.83
N THR A 166 10.71 21.19 -1.05
CA THR A 166 11.25 20.54 -2.26
C THR A 166 11.82 19.19 -1.88
N SER A 167 11.33 18.14 -2.53
CA SER A 167 11.81 16.78 -2.32
C SER A 167 13.30 16.70 -2.66
N PRO A 168 14.07 15.91 -1.91
CA PRO A 168 15.39 15.52 -2.34
C PRO A 168 15.23 14.57 -3.54
N GLU A 169 16.24 14.56 -4.40
CA GLU A 169 16.44 13.45 -5.32
C GLU A 169 17.24 12.39 -4.54
N HIS A 170 16.66 11.20 -4.34
CA HIS A 170 17.25 10.12 -3.55
C HIS A 170 17.60 10.50 -2.10
N GLY A 171 16.63 11.06 -1.37
CA GLY A 171 16.77 11.39 0.04
C GLY A 171 15.76 10.68 0.95
N PRO A 172 15.57 11.19 2.18
CA PRO A 172 14.59 10.61 3.09
C PRO A 172 13.19 11.01 2.68
N GLU A 173 12.23 10.29 3.24
CA GLU A 173 10.83 10.70 3.26
C GLU A 173 10.61 11.79 4.30
N ILE A 174 9.51 12.54 4.20
CA ILE A 174 9.00 13.35 5.31
C ILE A 174 7.61 12.89 5.74
N ILE A 175 7.45 12.73 7.05
CA ILE A 175 6.28 12.15 7.69
C ILE A 175 5.70 13.16 8.66
N SER A 176 4.41 13.45 8.57
CA SER A 176 3.76 14.39 9.48
C SER A 176 3.72 13.81 10.89
N ASN A 177 3.98 14.65 11.90
CA ASN A 177 3.92 14.23 13.31
C ASN A 177 2.49 13.90 13.75
N GLN A 178 1.50 14.55 13.13
CA GLN A 178 0.08 14.29 13.36
C GLN A 178 -0.39 13.06 12.58
N LYS A 179 -1.38 12.35 13.12
CA LYS A 179 -2.02 11.19 12.50
C LYS A 179 -3.51 11.41 12.36
N PHE A 180 -4.08 10.91 11.27
CA PHE A 180 -5.47 11.10 10.88
C PHE A 180 -6.13 9.76 10.54
N LYS A 181 -7.43 9.66 10.80
CA LYS A 181 -8.25 8.50 10.41
C LYS A 181 -8.98 8.81 9.10
N ASP A 182 -10.09 9.51 9.20
CA ASP A 182 -10.90 9.97 8.08
C ASP A 182 -10.65 11.46 7.88
N PHE A 183 -10.44 11.91 6.64
CA PHE A 183 -10.08 13.30 6.36
C PHE A 183 -10.33 13.72 4.91
N LYS A 184 -10.34 15.03 4.70
CA LYS A 184 -10.01 15.66 3.42
C LYS A 184 -8.58 16.18 3.46
N ILE A 185 -7.88 16.15 2.35
CA ILE A 185 -6.57 16.78 2.20
C ILE A 185 -6.55 17.61 0.91
N HIS A 186 -6.02 18.82 1.03
CA HIS A 186 -5.68 19.69 -0.09
C HIS A 186 -4.16 19.76 -0.20
N VAL A 187 -3.62 19.49 -1.38
CA VAL A 187 -2.18 19.55 -1.67
C VAL A 187 -1.95 20.37 -2.93
N GLU A 188 -1.04 21.34 -2.87
CA GLU A 188 -0.54 22.05 -4.04
C GLU A 188 0.89 21.61 -4.31
N PHE A 189 1.14 21.02 -5.50
CA PHE A 189 2.43 20.43 -5.87
C PHE A 189 2.89 20.87 -7.27
N ASN A 190 4.18 20.78 -7.54
CA ASN A 190 4.79 21.05 -8.84
C ASN A 190 5.93 20.05 -9.09
N ILE A 191 5.92 19.43 -10.27
CA ILE A 191 6.92 18.44 -10.69
C ILE A 191 7.96 19.17 -11.54
N HIS A 192 9.26 19.03 -11.23
CA HIS A 192 10.31 19.67 -12.01
C HIS A 192 10.99 18.67 -12.95
N GLY A 193 10.78 18.86 -14.26
CA GLY A 193 11.31 18.00 -15.30
C GLY A 193 10.78 16.56 -15.21
N THR A 194 11.71 15.61 -15.10
CA THR A 194 11.42 14.20 -14.86
C THR A 194 11.58 13.92 -13.38
N ALA A 195 10.48 13.66 -12.68
CA ALA A 195 10.52 13.34 -11.26
C ALA A 195 9.40 12.38 -10.86
N ASN A 196 9.55 11.79 -9.68
CA ASN A 196 8.59 10.89 -9.07
C ASN A 196 8.50 11.18 -7.57
N SER A 197 7.29 11.08 -7.04
CA SER A 197 6.96 11.26 -5.64
C SER A 197 5.52 10.76 -5.41
N GLY A 198 5.05 10.84 -4.18
CA GLY A 198 3.70 10.45 -3.81
C GLY A 198 3.24 11.16 -2.55
N VAL A 199 1.92 11.37 -2.45
CA VAL A 199 1.27 11.75 -1.20
C VAL A 199 0.65 10.50 -0.59
N TYR A 200 1.28 9.99 0.46
CA TYR A 200 0.81 8.81 1.17
C TYR A 200 -0.25 9.19 2.20
N LEU A 201 -1.48 8.78 1.92
CA LEU A 201 -2.63 8.92 2.79
C LEU A 201 -2.51 7.91 3.93
N ARG A 202 -2.55 8.40 5.16
CA ARG A 202 -2.32 7.61 6.40
C ARG A 202 -0.98 6.85 6.40
N GLY A 203 -0.02 7.28 5.58
CA GLY A 203 1.27 6.61 5.41
C GLY A 203 1.18 5.25 4.72
N ARG A 204 0.09 4.95 4.00
CA ARG A 204 -0.21 3.60 3.48
C ARG A 204 -0.73 3.55 2.05
N TYR A 205 -1.37 4.62 1.59
CA TYR A 205 -1.97 4.68 0.26
C TYR A 205 -1.40 5.85 -0.53
N GLU A 206 -0.60 5.55 -1.53
CA GLU A 206 0.05 6.53 -2.37
C GLU A 206 -0.91 7.13 -3.41
N ALA A 207 -1.19 8.42 -3.30
CA ALA A 207 -1.67 9.23 -4.40
C ALA A 207 -0.47 9.70 -5.23
N GLN A 208 -0.33 9.16 -6.44
CA GLN A 208 0.89 9.21 -7.23
C GLN A 208 1.17 10.59 -7.84
N ILE A 209 2.44 11.01 -7.89
CA ILE A 209 2.91 12.26 -8.53
C ILE A 209 4.16 11.94 -9.36
N GLU A 210 4.05 11.92 -10.68
CA GLU A 210 5.16 11.51 -11.54
C GLU A 210 5.15 12.11 -12.95
N THR A 211 6.35 12.16 -13.54
CA THR A 211 6.59 12.34 -14.98
C THR A 211 7.61 11.35 -15.55
N ASP A 212 8.18 10.45 -14.75
CA ASP A 212 9.21 9.47 -15.14
C ASP A 212 8.65 8.15 -15.72
N SER A 213 7.46 7.72 -15.31
CA SER A 213 6.90 6.39 -15.58
C SER A 213 6.07 6.30 -16.89
N ALA A 214 6.46 7.03 -17.94
CA ALA A 214 5.63 7.22 -19.15
C ALA A 214 5.22 5.93 -19.87
N ASN A 215 6.04 4.89 -19.74
CA ASN A 215 5.87 3.59 -20.39
C ASN A 215 5.19 2.54 -19.49
N GLU A 216 4.85 2.91 -18.25
CA GLU A 216 4.19 2.02 -17.31
C GLU A 216 2.66 2.02 -17.48
N GLY A 217 1.99 1.14 -16.73
CA GLY A 217 0.54 1.06 -16.71
C GLY A 217 -0.09 2.35 -16.16
N PRO A 218 -1.33 2.69 -16.55
CA PRO A 218 -2.00 3.91 -16.10
C PRO A 218 -2.21 3.98 -14.58
N GLU A 219 -2.23 2.84 -13.89
CA GLU A 219 -2.29 2.71 -12.43
C GLU A 219 -1.02 3.21 -11.72
N HIS A 220 0.05 3.51 -12.45
CA HIS A 220 1.30 4.07 -11.94
C HIS A 220 1.48 5.56 -12.25
N HIS A 221 0.50 6.19 -12.90
CA HIS A 221 0.61 7.58 -13.32
C HIS A 221 0.03 8.56 -12.31
N THR A 222 0.44 9.84 -12.42
CA THR A 222 -0.09 10.94 -11.63
C THR A 222 -1.62 10.89 -11.52
N GLY A 223 -2.15 10.90 -10.29
CA GLY A 223 -3.59 10.90 -10.00
C GLY A 223 -4.20 9.54 -9.71
N SER A 224 -3.45 8.47 -9.95
CA SER A 224 -3.82 7.12 -9.54
C SER A 224 -3.57 6.90 -8.04
N ILE A 225 -4.27 5.93 -7.45
CA ILE A 225 -3.77 5.28 -6.23
C ILE A 225 -2.84 4.16 -6.69
N TYR A 226 -1.55 4.34 -6.41
CA TYR A 226 -0.48 3.60 -7.08
C TYR A 226 -0.69 2.09 -7.06
N GLY A 227 -0.71 1.49 -8.26
CA GLY A 227 -0.87 0.04 -8.45
C GLY A 227 -2.29 -0.50 -8.30
N PHE A 228 -3.28 0.34 -7.97
CA PHE A 228 -4.67 -0.12 -7.73
C PHE A 228 -5.72 0.62 -8.55
N LEU A 229 -5.82 1.94 -8.41
CA LEU A 229 -6.94 2.72 -8.93
C LEU A 229 -6.44 3.72 -9.96
N VAL A 230 -6.93 3.58 -11.19
CA VAL A 230 -6.59 4.48 -12.30
C VAL A 230 -7.45 5.74 -12.24
N GLY A 231 -6.82 6.91 -12.40
CA GLY A 231 -7.54 8.17 -12.62
C GLY A 231 -8.24 8.22 -13.99
N ASP A 232 -9.56 8.40 -14.00
CA ASP A 232 -10.40 8.49 -15.19
C ASP A 232 -11.40 9.68 -15.08
N PRO A 233 -11.39 10.67 -16.00
CA PRO A 233 -10.60 10.76 -17.22
C PRO A 233 -9.10 10.80 -16.95
N LYS A 234 -8.30 10.17 -17.84
CA LYS A 234 -6.84 10.16 -17.72
C LYS A 234 -6.31 11.60 -17.58
N PRO A 235 -5.72 11.95 -16.43
CA PRO A 235 -5.20 13.31 -16.24
C PRO A 235 -3.95 13.54 -17.11
N PRO A 236 -3.69 14.79 -17.52
CA PRO A 236 -2.46 15.11 -18.22
C PRO A 236 -1.27 14.95 -17.27
N ARG A 237 -0.17 14.38 -17.77
CA ARG A 237 1.13 14.39 -17.08
C ARG A 237 1.78 15.73 -17.37
N GLN A 238 2.04 16.53 -16.34
CA GLN A 238 2.50 17.91 -16.48
C GLN A 238 3.71 18.17 -15.58
N SER A 239 4.72 18.82 -16.16
CA SER A 239 5.90 19.35 -15.48
C SER A 239 5.84 20.88 -15.44
N ASP A 240 6.48 21.47 -14.44
CA ASP A 240 6.73 22.90 -14.28
C ASP A 240 5.45 23.76 -14.18
N VAL A 241 4.36 23.13 -13.73
CA VAL A 241 3.08 23.79 -13.45
C VAL A 241 2.59 23.37 -12.07
N TRP A 242 2.04 24.33 -11.33
CA TRP A 242 1.38 24.04 -10.07
C TRP A 242 0.07 23.31 -10.31
N GLN A 243 -0.07 22.16 -9.68
CA GLN A 243 -1.22 21.29 -9.69
C GLN A 243 -1.81 21.16 -8.29
N THR A 244 -3.06 20.72 -8.22
CA THR A 244 -3.80 20.59 -6.96
C THR A 244 -4.42 19.22 -6.84
N TYR A 245 -4.23 18.60 -5.67
CA TYR A 245 -5.06 17.49 -5.21
C TYR A 245 -6.06 17.99 -4.18
N ASP A 246 -7.31 17.62 -4.36
CA ASP A 246 -8.32 17.57 -3.30
C ASP A 246 -8.76 16.12 -3.15
N ILE A 247 -8.35 15.48 -2.05
CA ILE A 247 -8.60 14.06 -1.80
C ILE A 247 -9.47 13.93 -0.56
N THR A 248 -10.50 13.09 -0.63
CA THR A 248 -11.30 12.66 0.52
C THR A 248 -11.03 11.20 0.79
N LEU A 249 -10.62 10.85 2.00
CA LEU A 249 -10.43 9.46 2.46
C LEU A 249 -11.36 9.20 3.66
N LEU A 250 -12.28 8.23 3.51
CA LEU A 250 -13.21 7.78 4.54
C LEU A 250 -13.08 6.26 4.69
N GLY A 251 -12.58 5.78 5.83
CA GLY A 251 -12.13 4.40 5.95
C GLY A 251 -10.97 4.14 4.98
N ARG A 252 -11.24 3.36 3.92
CA ARG A 252 -10.36 3.22 2.74
C ARG A 252 -11.04 3.56 1.42
N TRP A 253 -12.14 4.31 1.48
CA TRP A 253 -12.85 4.80 0.30
C TRP A 253 -12.32 6.18 -0.05
N VAL A 254 -11.86 6.32 -1.29
CA VAL A 254 -11.16 7.52 -1.77
C VAL A 254 -11.92 8.18 -2.90
N THR A 255 -11.97 9.51 -2.83
CA THR A 255 -12.28 10.38 -3.98
C THR A 255 -11.04 11.24 -4.23
N VAL A 256 -10.56 11.28 -5.47
CA VAL A 256 -9.42 12.09 -5.91
C VAL A 256 -9.90 13.09 -6.94
N VAL A 257 -9.68 14.37 -6.66
CA VAL A 257 -9.87 15.48 -7.58
C VAL A 257 -8.50 16.06 -7.91
N LEU A 258 -8.14 16.07 -9.19
CA LEU A 258 -6.90 16.67 -9.68
C LEU A 258 -7.23 17.89 -10.53
N ASN A 259 -6.71 19.05 -10.16
CA ASN A 259 -6.93 20.32 -10.87
C ASN A 259 -8.42 20.63 -11.05
N GLY A 260 -9.22 20.39 -10.00
CA GLY A 260 -10.67 20.62 -10.01
C GLY A 260 -11.49 19.57 -10.78
N LYS A 261 -10.88 18.50 -11.30
CA LYS A 261 -11.58 17.40 -11.98
C LYS A 261 -11.54 16.12 -11.15
N THR A 262 -12.69 15.55 -10.84
CA THR A 262 -12.78 14.23 -10.22
C THR A 262 -12.25 13.17 -11.19
N ILE A 263 -11.24 12.44 -10.77
CA ILE A 263 -10.61 11.35 -11.55
C ILE A 263 -10.76 9.99 -10.86
N ILE A 264 -11.00 9.97 -9.56
CA ILE A 264 -11.42 8.77 -8.84
C ILE A 264 -12.62 9.18 -8.00
N ASP A 265 -13.77 8.55 -8.22
CA ASP A 265 -15.01 8.87 -7.50
C ASP A 265 -15.42 7.71 -6.59
N HIS A 266 -15.25 7.92 -5.28
CA HIS A 266 -15.70 7.07 -4.20
C HIS A 266 -15.42 5.58 -4.43
N LYS A 267 -14.13 5.24 -4.57
CA LYS A 267 -13.65 3.87 -4.79
C LYS A 267 -12.99 3.30 -3.54
N GLU A 268 -13.21 2.02 -3.28
CA GLU A 268 -12.45 1.31 -2.25
C GLU A 268 -11.02 1.08 -2.72
N ILE A 269 -10.03 1.47 -1.92
CA ILE A 269 -8.63 1.06 -2.12
C ILE A 269 -8.50 -0.40 -1.68
N PRO A 270 -8.05 -1.33 -2.55
CA PRO A 270 -8.04 -2.75 -2.21
C PRO A 270 -7.12 -3.12 -1.02
N GLY A 271 -5.96 -2.48 -0.92
CA GLY A 271 -4.97 -2.76 0.12
C GLY A 271 -3.82 -1.74 0.15
N LEU A 272 -2.75 -2.10 0.85
CA LEU A 272 -1.57 -1.25 1.03
C LEU A 272 -0.82 -1.06 -0.30
N THR A 273 -0.44 0.18 -0.62
CA THR A 273 0.51 0.46 -1.69
C THR A 273 1.93 0.15 -1.21
N GLY A 274 2.89 -0.04 -2.12
CA GLY A 274 4.29 -0.13 -1.71
C GLY A 274 4.74 1.15 -1.01
N GLY A 275 5.78 1.06 -0.18
CA GLY A 275 6.25 2.20 0.61
C GLY A 275 5.39 2.52 1.85
N ALA A 276 4.36 1.73 2.15
CA ALA A 276 3.58 1.88 3.38
C ALA A 276 4.47 1.82 4.64
N LEU A 277 4.15 2.65 5.64
CA LEU A 277 4.91 2.78 6.89
C LEU A 277 4.60 1.66 7.89
N ASP A 278 3.39 1.11 7.86
CA ASP A 278 2.96 -0.02 8.67
C ASP A 278 1.79 -0.76 8.01
N SER A 279 1.50 -1.99 8.48
CA SER A 279 0.40 -2.81 7.97
C SER A 279 -0.92 -2.66 8.75
N ASN A 280 -1.10 -1.62 9.57
CA ASN A 280 -2.28 -1.47 10.43
C ASN A 280 -3.34 -0.57 9.77
N GLU A 281 -4.03 -1.06 8.73
CA GLU A 281 -4.98 -0.27 7.94
C GLU A 281 -6.09 0.39 8.76
N ALA A 282 -6.44 -0.13 9.95
CA ALA A 282 -7.49 0.45 10.81
C ALA A 282 -7.02 1.67 11.64
N ASP A 283 -5.71 1.83 11.84
CA ASP A 283 -5.17 2.79 12.81
C ASP A 283 -4.89 4.17 12.18
N PRO A 284 -5.21 5.28 12.86
CA PRO A 284 -4.85 6.61 12.37
C PRO A 284 -3.39 6.67 11.92
N GLY A 285 -3.12 7.29 10.78
CA GLY A 285 -1.79 7.33 10.16
C GLY A 285 -1.41 8.74 9.74
N PRO A 286 -0.10 9.01 9.56
CA PRO A 286 0.38 10.33 9.16
C PRO A 286 0.10 10.62 7.69
N ILE A 287 0.36 11.85 7.25
CA ILE A 287 0.61 12.14 5.84
C ILE A 287 2.11 11.97 5.61
N TYR A 288 2.48 11.28 4.55
CA TYR A 288 3.87 11.02 4.17
C TYR A 288 4.07 11.54 2.73
N LEU A 289 5.14 12.32 2.50
CA LEU A 289 5.57 12.75 1.16
C LEU A 289 6.87 12.04 0.77
N GLN A 290 6.87 11.45 -0.43
CA GLN A 290 7.99 10.67 -0.94
C GLN A 290 9.14 11.54 -1.47
N GLY A 291 10.36 11.20 -1.10
CA GLY A 291 11.61 11.87 -1.46
C GLY A 291 12.74 10.90 -1.82
N SER A 292 12.51 9.58 -1.76
CA SER A 292 13.48 8.58 -2.20
C SER A 292 13.71 8.51 -3.71
N GLU A 293 12.77 9.05 -4.49
CA GLU A 293 12.72 8.86 -5.93
C GLU A 293 13.54 9.89 -6.70
N VAL A 294 13.59 9.71 -8.03
CA VAL A 294 14.30 10.57 -8.96
C VAL A 294 13.66 11.96 -9.05
N GLY A 295 14.50 12.97 -9.27
CA GLY A 295 14.07 14.35 -9.52
C GLY A 295 13.49 15.05 -8.29
N HIS A 296 12.80 16.17 -8.55
CA HIS A 296 12.30 17.06 -7.51
C HIS A 296 10.82 17.39 -7.69
N VAL A 297 10.07 17.27 -6.60
CA VAL A 297 8.69 17.74 -6.48
C VAL A 297 8.61 18.80 -5.39
N ALA A 298 8.01 19.94 -5.71
CA ALA A 298 7.78 21.03 -4.76
C ALA A 298 6.35 20.99 -4.22
N TYR A 299 6.15 21.27 -2.94
CA TYR A 299 4.86 21.36 -2.26
C TYR A 299 4.76 22.68 -1.53
N ARG A 300 3.84 23.56 -1.93
CA ARG A 300 3.65 24.86 -1.26
C ARG A 300 2.52 24.87 -0.26
N LYS A 301 1.63 23.87 -0.32
CA LYS A 301 0.50 23.76 0.60
C LYS A 301 0.12 22.30 0.83
N VAL A 302 -0.06 21.95 2.10
CA VAL A 302 -0.57 20.65 2.54
C VAL A 302 -1.51 20.92 3.71
N THR A 303 -2.82 20.83 3.47
CA THR A 303 -3.84 21.16 4.46
C THR A 303 -4.76 19.96 4.66
N VAL A 304 -4.91 19.49 5.89
CA VAL A 304 -5.79 18.37 6.24
C VAL A 304 -7.00 18.88 7.00
N THR A 305 -8.20 18.44 6.64
CA THR A 305 -9.44 18.66 7.39
C THR A 305 -9.95 17.31 7.91
N PRO A 306 -9.69 16.95 9.17
CA PRO A 306 -10.11 15.67 9.73
C PRO A 306 -11.64 15.60 9.89
N ALA A 307 -12.19 14.39 9.84
CA ALA A 307 -13.54 14.13 10.32
C ALA A 307 -13.59 14.13 11.86
N GLU A 308 -14.71 14.59 12.42
CA GLU A 308 -15.02 14.58 13.87
C GLU A 308 -15.77 13.31 14.31
#